data_AF-A0A2H9LN88-F1
#
_entry.id   AF-A0A2H9LN88-F1
#
_cell.length_a   1.000
_cell.length_b   1.000
_cell.length_c   1.000
_cell.angle_alpha   90.00
_cell.angle_beta   90.00
_cell.angle_gamma   90.00
#
_symmetry.space_group_name_H-M   'P 1'
#
loop_
_entity.id
_entity.type
_entity.pdbx_description
1 polymer ?
#
loop_
_entity_poly.entity_id
_entity_poly.type
_entity_poly.pdbx_seq_one_letter_code
_entity_poly.pdbx_strand_id
1 'polypeptide(L)'
;MDYLIFLAGYFFHKVLILRRFLILFVEFRAFYDKKNKKLSIKPGITINNDSLLLNGALYNYFQLMKEYKFANDSRSDDEIFLRLLMLKGFDALKLMNADYSIAYRKGDKLFLLRDLAGSCPIFYSNNNDFFSFSDEKMEEGKELSTGALLEFDLKNNNLVLHDKSSIPKKEFFKSYEEMIEVFAKELFRSISIRVYNLGSFGIMNKGNTETKIIIKLCTDLKTSFVLLNPSYSKESAPEALKKVKELTGSNNFDLVQFYFACMKANEEGLKVIICDLGASLLLHDAVNPVHYYYIAKHFNINLRYPFLDIKLAEAMLRTDAKYKKNLLAVILEHLK
;
A
#
# COMPACT_ATOMS: atom_id res chain seq x y z
N MET A 1 9.96 24.14 -15.64
CA MET A 1 10.01 24.48 -14.19
C MET A 1 8.70 25.10 -13.70
N ASP A 2 8.00 25.94 -14.47
CA ASP A 2 6.80 26.65 -13.97
C ASP A 2 5.53 25.78 -13.80
N TYR A 3 5.42 24.64 -14.50
CA TYR A 3 4.28 23.72 -14.36
C TYR A 3 4.31 22.83 -13.10
N LEU A 4 5.51 22.50 -12.59
CA LEU A 4 5.69 21.75 -11.34
C LEU A 4 5.36 22.61 -10.12
N ILE A 5 5.66 23.91 -10.19
CA ILE A 5 5.30 24.91 -9.17
C ILE A 5 3.78 25.17 -9.20
N PHE A 6 3.15 25.14 -10.38
CA PHE A 6 1.70 25.31 -10.50
C PHE A 6 0.89 24.16 -9.85
N LEU A 7 1.39 22.91 -9.92
CA LEU A 7 0.77 21.77 -9.20
C LEU A 7 1.06 21.81 -7.70
N ALA A 8 2.22 22.31 -7.28
CA ALA A 8 2.54 22.52 -5.86
C ALA A 8 1.64 23.60 -5.21
N GLY A 9 1.20 24.60 -5.98
CA GLY A 9 0.30 25.66 -5.52
C GLY A 9 -1.13 25.20 -5.20
N TYR A 10 -1.57 24.03 -5.70
CA TYR A 10 -2.94 23.55 -5.51
C TYR A 10 -3.14 22.68 -4.25
N PHE A 11 -2.07 22.32 -3.54
CA PHE A 11 -2.10 21.30 -2.48
C PHE A 11 -1.74 21.76 -1.05
N PHE A 12 -1.42 23.04 -0.83
CA PHE A 12 -1.08 23.54 0.50
C PHE A 12 -2.22 24.33 1.13
N HIS A 13 -3.16 23.61 1.74
CA HIS A 13 -3.86 24.09 2.93
C HIS A 13 -3.49 23.17 4.09
N LYS A 14 -2.68 23.68 5.03
CA LYS A 14 -2.49 23.07 6.34
C LYS A 14 -3.81 23.18 7.10
N VAL A 15 -4.66 22.16 7.00
CA VAL A 15 -5.67 21.96 8.04
C VAL A 15 -4.97 21.19 9.15
N LEU A 16 -4.71 21.88 10.26
CA LEU A 16 -4.31 21.25 11.52
C LEU A 16 -5.48 20.40 12.04
N ILE A 17 -5.61 19.16 11.53
CA ILE A 17 -6.48 18.17 12.14
C ILE A 17 -5.65 17.44 13.20
N LEU A 18 -5.61 18.03 14.39
CA LEU A 18 -5.30 17.32 15.62
C LEU A 18 -6.38 16.24 15.83
N ARG A 19 -6.09 14.99 15.47
CA ARG A 19 -6.48 13.76 16.20
C ARG A 19 -6.00 12.48 15.50
N ARG A 20 -5.08 11.79 16.18
CA ARG A 20 -4.78 10.34 16.20
C ARG A 20 -5.11 9.54 14.92
N PHE A 21 -4.13 9.44 14.03
CA PHE A 21 -3.94 8.21 13.25
C PHE A 21 -3.35 7.14 14.18
N LEU A 22 -4.18 6.53 15.04
CA LEU A 22 -3.85 5.19 15.54
C LEU A 22 -4.22 4.23 14.41
N ILE A 23 -3.30 4.04 13.47
CA ILE A 23 -3.26 2.81 12.70
C ILE A 23 -2.77 1.75 13.69
N LEU A 24 -3.69 1.25 14.52
CA LEU A 24 -3.53 -0.07 15.09
C LEU A 24 -3.86 -1.01 13.94
N PHE A 25 -2.95 -1.94 13.61
CA PHE A 25 -3.35 -3.08 12.78
C PHE A 25 -4.57 -3.71 13.45
N VAL A 26 -5.75 -3.46 12.89
CA VAL A 26 -6.97 -4.17 13.26
C VAL A 26 -6.70 -5.63 12.92
N GLU A 27 -7.09 -6.56 13.80
CA GLU A 27 -7.09 -7.97 13.44
C GLU A 27 -7.94 -8.16 12.18
N PHE A 28 -7.28 -8.26 11.03
CA PHE A 28 -7.89 -8.43 9.74
C PHE A 28 -8.17 -9.92 9.56
N ARG A 29 -9.19 -10.40 10.27
CA ARG A 29 -9.59 -11.81 10.30
C ARG A 29 -11.10 -11.94 10.37
N ALA A 30 -11.63 -12.95 9.68
CA ALA A 30 -13.01 -13.36 9.87
C ALA A 30 -13.18 -14.86 9.79
N PHE A 31 -14.26 -15.31 10.42
CA PHE A 31 -14.69 -16.69 10.42
C PHE A 31 -16.19 -16.76 10.15
N TYR A 32 -16.58 -17.65 9.25
CA TYR A 32 -17.95 -17.87 8.84
C TYR A 32 -18.33 -19.34 9.03
N ASP A 33 -19.32 -19.56 9.89
CA ASP A 33 -19.94 -20.85 10.13
C ASP A 33 -21.05 -21.11 9.09
N LYS A 34 -20.82 -22.07 8.19
CA LYS A 34 -21.73 -22.38 7.08
C LYS A 34 -23.02 -23.07 7.53
N LYS A 35 -22.98 -23.78 8.66
CA LYS A 35 -24.14 -24.48 9.23
C LYS A 35 -25.07 -23.50 9.90
N ASN A 36 -24.53 -22.60 10.73
CA ASN A 36 -25.30 -21.63 11.50
C ASN A 36 -25.51 -20.29 10.76
N LYS A 37 -24.94 -20.15 9.56
CA LYS A 37 -24.98 -18.93 8.73
C LYS A 37 -24.50 -17.68 9.46
N LYS A 38 -23.45 -17.84 10.27
CA LYS A 38 -22.97 -16.80 11.19
C LYS A 38 -21.58 -16.33 10.79
N LEU A 39 -21.48 -15.05 10.39
CA LEU A 39 -20.20 -14.36 10.18
C LEU A 39 -19.73 -13.71 11.49
N SER A 40 -18.52 -14.05 11.90
CA SER A 40 -17.81 -13.44 13.02
C SER A 40 -16.63 -12.66 12.46
N ILE A 41 -16.73 -11.33 12.50
CA ILE A 41 -15.74 -10.41 11.96
C ILE A 41 -15.62 -9.21 12.91
N LYS A 42 -14.39 -8.81 13.25
CA LYS A 42 -14.20 -7.60 14.06
C LYS A 42 -14.66 -6.37 13.25
N PRO A 43 -15.22 -5.34 13.91
CA PRO A 43 -15.81 -4.23 13.18
C PRO A 43 -14.72 -3.45 12.46
N GLY A 44 -14.82 -3.39 11.13
CA GLY A 44 -14.28 -2.29 10.34
C GLY A 44 -15.27 -1.14 10.30
N ILE A 45 -15.23 -0.33 9.25
CA ILE A 45 -16.21 0.73 9.04
C ILE A 45 -17.53 0.17 8.51
N THR A 46 -18.66 0.65 9.03
CA THR A 46 -20.01 0.24 8.59
C THR A 46 -20.83 1.48 8.29
N ILE A 47 -21.47 1.51 7.12
CA ILE A 47 -22.40 2.56 6.72
C ILE A 47 -23.66 1.86 6.21
N ASN A 48 -24.80 2.15 6.84
CA ASN A 48 -26.05 1.43 6.61
C ASN A 48 -25.86 -0.09 6.85
N ASN A 49 -26.03 -0.91 5.81
CA ASN A 49 -25.89 -2.37 5.87
C ASN A 49 -24.58 -2.89 5.24
N ASP A 50 -23.71 -1.97 4.78
CA ASP A 50 -22.47 -2.29 4.09
C ASP A 50 -21.29 -2.08 5.05
N SER A 51 -20.35 -3.01 5.07
CA SER A 51 -19.19 -2.94 5.96
C SER A 51 -17.89 -3.27 5.23
N LEU A 52 -16.81 -2.61 5.64
CA LEU A 52 -15.49 -2.73 5.05
C LEU A 52 -14.45 -2.92 6.15
N LEU A 53 -13.66 -3.97 6.03
CA LEU A 53 -12.35 -4.04 6.67
C LEU A 53 -11.30 -3.72 5.62
N LEU A 54 -10.41 -2.78 5.93
CA LEU A 54 -9.29 -2.38 5.09
C LEU A 54 -7.99 -2.62 5.84
N ASN A 55 -7.08 -3.37 5.22
CA ASN A 55 -5.68 -3.43 5.61
C ASN A 55 -4.88 -2.75 4.49
N GLY A 56 -4.30 -1.60 4.79
CA GLY A 56 -3.66 -0.75 3.79
C GLY A 56 -3.93 0.74 4.01
N ALA A 57 -3.93 1.51 2.93
CA ALA A 57 -4.26 2.93 2.94
C ALA A 57 -4.77 3.40 1.57
N LEU A 58 -5.77 4.28 1.56
CA LEU A 58 -6.23 5.02 0.39
C LEU A 58 -5.57 6.41 0.37
N TYR A 59 -4.48 6.54 -0.37
CA TYR A 59 -3.64 7.74 -0.34
C TYR A 59 -4.32 9.00 -0.91
N ASN A 60 -5.20 8.84 -1.90
CA ASN A 60 -5.93 9.97 -2.50
C ASN A 60 -7.32 10.19 -1.87
N TYR A 61 -7.59 9.67 -0.67
CA TYR A 61 -8.90 9.77 -0.02
C TYR A 61 -9.41 11.22 0.11
N PHE A 62 -8.53 12.19 0.42
CA PHE A 62 -8.93 13.59 0.60
C PHE A 62 -9.40 14.24 -0.70
N GLN A 63 -8.74 13.92 -1.82
CA GLN A 63 -9.18 14.35 -3.15
C GLN A 63 -10.55 13.77 -3.48
N LEU A 64 -10.70 12.45 -3.29
CA LEU A 64 -11.94 11.73 -3.58
C LEU A 64 -13.10 12.22 -2.70
N MET A 65 -12.84 12.45 -1.41
CA MET A 65 -13.81 13.01 -0.47
C MET A 65 -14.35 14.36 -0.96
N LYS A 66 -13.48 15.25 -1.44
CA LYS A 66 -13.88 16.56 -1.97
C LYS A 66 -14.63 16.45 -3.30
N GLU A 67 -14.10 15.66 -4.24
CA GLU A 67 -14.67 15.47 -5.58
C GLU A 67 -16.10 14.93 -5.51
N TYR A 68 -16.34 13.94 -4.65
CA TYR A 68 -17.63 13.29 -4.49
C TYR A 68 -18.48 13.89 -3.35
N LYS A 69 -18.00 14.94 -2.69
CA LYS A 69 -18.66 15.63 -1.57
C LYS A 69 -19.10 14.67 -0.46
N PHE A 70 -18.26 13.69 -0.14
CA PHE A 70 -18.54 12.73 0.92
C PHE A 70 -18.32 13.34 2.31
N ALA A 71 -19.20 12.98 3.24
CA ALA A 71 -18.91 13.10 4.66
C ALA A 71 -17.75 12.15 5.04
N ASN A 72 -17.02 12.50 6.09
CA ASN A 72 -15.97 11.67 6.66
C ASN A 72 -16.03 11.74 8.20
N ASP A 73 -17.08 11.14 8.75
CA ASP A 73 -17.43 11.27 10.16
C ASP A 73 -16.42 10.53 11.05
N SER A 74 -15.92 9.39 10.58
CA SER A 74 -14.87 8.60 11.23
C SER A 74 -13.47 9.22 11.09
N ARG A 75 -13.30 10.20 10.19
CA ARG A 75 -12.02 10.83 9.85
C ARG A 75 -10.98 9.80 9.36
N SER A 76 -11.45 8.74 8.71
CA SER A 76 -10.62 7.68 8.14
C SER A 76 -10.67 7.70 6.62
N ASP A 77 -9.68 7.11 5.99
CA ASP A 77 -9.66 6.81 4.57
C ASP A 77 -10.55 5.59 4.24
N ASP A 78 -10.71 4.64 5.18
CA ASP A 78 -11.67 3.53 5.11
C ASP A 78 -13.09 3.98 4.79
N GLU A 79 -13.57 5.08 5.39
CA GLU A 79 -14.91 5.59 5.15
C GLU A 79 -15.09 6.03 3.70
N ILE A 80 -14.10 6.73 3.17
CA ILE A 80 -14.11 7.19 1.79
C ILE A 80 -14.02 6.00 0.84
N PHE A 81 -13.23 4.98 1.20
CA PHE A 81 -13.15 3.73 0.45
C PHE A 81 -14.54 3.05 0.39
N LEU A 82 -15.20 2.86 1.53
CA LEU A 82 -16.53 2.24 1.59
C LEU A 82 -17.58 3.06 0.83
N ARG A 83 -17.62 4.39 1.01
CA ARG A 83 -18.56 5.26 0.29
C ARG A 83 -18.38 5.19 -1.22
N LEU A 84 -17.15 5.08 -1.71
CA LEU A 84 -16.87 4.90 -3.13
C LEU A 84 -17.35 3.54 -3.65
N LEU A 85 -17.12 2.45 -2.91
CA LEU A 85 -17.64 1.12 -3.26
C LEU A 85 -19.17 1.09 -3.28
N MET A 86 -19.83 1.76 -2.33
CA MET A 86 -21.28 1.89 -2.30
C MET A 86 -21.82 2.66 -3.50
N LEU A 87 -21.12 3.73 -3.92
CA LEU A 87 -21.54 4.60 -5.03
C LEU A 87 -21.28 3.98 -6.42
N LYS A 88 -20.10 3.37 -6.63
CA LYS A 88 -19.62 2.96 -7.96
C LYS A 88 -19.34 1.45 -8.08
N GLY A 89 -19.56 0.67 -7.03
CA GLY A 89 -19.14 -0.74 -7.01
C GLY A 89 -17.62 -0.87 -7.19
N PHE A 90 -17.18 -1.97 -7.82
CA PHE A 90 -15.75 -2.22 -8.06
C PHE A 90 -15.12 -1.34 -9.14
N ASP A 91 -15.91 -0.60 -9.94
CA ASP A 91 -15.38 0.42 -10.83
C ASP A 91 -14.70 1.58 -10.06
N ALA A 92 -15.05 1.75 -8.78
CA ALA A 92 -14.40 2.70 -7.89
C ALA A 92 -12.87 2.49 -7.80
N LEU A 93 -12.39 1.25 -7.94
CA LEU A 93 -10.97 0.90 -7.83
C LEU A 93 -10.11 1.63 -8.89
N LYS A 94 -10.70 2.00 -10.04
CA LYS A 94 -10.02 2.76 -11.10
C LYS A 94 -9.69 4.21 -10.68
N LEU A 95 -10.38 4.72 -9.65
CA LEU A 95 -10.20 6.07 -9.11
C LEU A 95 -9.27 6.09 -7.90
N MET A 96 -9.05 4.94 -7.27
CA MET A 96 -8.33 4.81 -6.01
C MET A 96 -6.83 4.69 -6.26
N ASN A 97 -6.04 5.43 -5.48
CA ASN A 97 -4.63 5.17 -5.32
C ASN A 97 -4.41 4.61 -3.92
N ALA A 98 -4.29 3.29 -3.85
CA ALA A 98 -4.30 2.59 -2.58
C ALA A 98 -3.41 1.35 -2.65
N ASP A 99 -2.77 1.06 -1.52
CA ASP A 99 -2.19 -0.23 -1.20
C ASP A 99 -3.22 -0.92 -0.29
N TYR A 100 -3.72 -2.11 -0.64
CA TYR A 100 -4.83 -2.69 0.12
C TYR A 100 -5.01 -4.21 -0.02
N SER A 101 -5.51 -4.80 1.07
CA SER A 101 -6.38 -5.95 1.05
C SER A 101 -7.68 -5.58 1.76
N ILE A 102 -8.83 -5.89 1.18
CA ILE A 102 -10.13 -5.57 1.77
C ILE A 102 -11.02 -6.78 1.93
N ALA A 103 -11.90 -6.71 2.93
CA ALA A 103 -13.09 -7.53 3.05
C ALA A 103 -14.31 -6.62 3.07
N TYR A 104 -15.09 -6.65 1.98
CA TYR A 104 -16.27 -5.82 1.79
C TYR A 104 -17.52 -6.68 1.86
N ARG A 105 -18.39 -6.43 2.83
CA ARG A 105 -19.70 -7.10 2.93
C ARG A 105 -20.79 -6.17 2.42
N LYS A 106 -21.59 -6.68 1.49
CA LYS A 106 -22.78 -6.04 0.94
C LYS A 106 -23.94 -7.04 0.97
N GLY A 107 -24.84 -6.87 1.93
CA GLY A 107 -25.92 -7.82 2.20
C GLY A 107 -25.39 -9.24 2.50
N ASP A 108 -25.79 -10.20 1.68
CA ASP A 108 -25.41 -11.63 1.79
C ASP A 108 -24.14 -11.97 1.01
N LYS A 109 -23.42 -10.98 0.47
CA LYS A 109 -22.17 -11.17 -0.25
C LYS A 109 -21.00 -10.63 0.55
N LEU A 110 -19.92 -11.40 0.58
CA LEU A 110 -18.62 -11.01 1.11
C LEU A 110 -17.59 -11.05 -0.02
N PHE A 111 -16.91 -9.95 -0.23
CA PHE A 111 -15.90 -9.79 -1.27
C PHE A 111 -14.53 -9.60 -0.64
N LEU A 112 -13.57 -10.43 -1.01
CA LEU A 112 -12.16 -10.24 -0.67
C LEU A 112 -11.42 -9.73 -1.90
N LEU A 113 -10.69 -8.63 -1.76
CA LEU A 113 -9.89 -8.07 -2.84
C LEU A 113 -8.48 -7.79 -2.38
N ARG A 114 -7.54 -7.94 -3.31
CA ARG A 114 -6.12 -7.62 -3.09
C ARG A 114 -5.62 -6.69 -4.18
N ASP A 115 -4.80 -5.72 -3.79
CA ASP A 115 -4.17 -4.77 -4.71
C ASP A 115 -3.29 -5.46 -5.77
N LEU A 116 -3.00 -4.72 -6.85
CA LEU A 116 -2.25 -5.22 -8.01
C LEU A 116 -0.77 -5.49 -7.70
N ALA A 117 -0.19 -4.74 -6.77
CA ALA A 117 1.21 -4.92 -6.37
C ALA A 117 1.38 -6.04 -5.33
N GLY A 118 0.30 -6.51 -4.71
CA GLY A 118 0.31 -7.51 -3.65
C GLY A 118 0.88 -6.99 -2.34
N SER A 119 0.86 -5.67 -2.13
CA SER A 119 1.51 -4.99 -1.00
C SER A 119 0.93 -5.40 0.36
N CYS A 120 -0.37 -5.70 0.40
CA CYS A 120 -1.08 -6.18 1.57
C CYS A 120 -1.54 -7.63 1.31
N PRO A 121 -1.07 -8.62 2.09
CA PRO A 121 -1.47 -10.01 1.92
C PRO A 121 -2.88 -10.26 2.44
N ILE A 122 -3.54 -11.24 1.83
CA ILE A 122 -4.79 -11.82 2.35
C ILE A 122 -4.85 -13.29 1.95
N PHE A 123 -5.14 -14.14 2.92
CA PHE A 123 -5.32 -15.57 2.82
C PHE A 123 -6.77 -15.91 3.08
N TYR A 124 -7.27 -16.96 2.43
CA TYR A 124 -8.60 -17.49 2.69
C TYR A 124 -8.56 -19.01 2.74
N SER A 125 -9.46 -19.60 3.52
CA SER A 125 -9.73 -21.03 3.55
C SER A 125 -11.22 -21.28 3.40
N ASN A 126 -11.57 -22.33 2.68
CA ASN A 126 -12.94 -22.71 2.40
C ASN A 126 -13.04 -24.23 2.42
N ASN A 127 -13.60 -24.78 3.50
CA ASN A 127 -13.87 -26.22 3.64
C ASN A 127 -15.39 -26.45 3.78
N ASN A 128 -15.83 -27.67 4.11
CA ASN A 128 -17.25 -27.99 4.16
C ASN A 128 -18.01 -27.22 5.25
N ASP A 129 -17.35 -26.92 6.37
CA ASP A 129 -17.98 -26.34 7.56
C ASP A 129 -17.77 -24.84 7.67
N PHE A 130 -16.64 -24.35 7.18
CA PHE A 130 -16.16 -23.01 7.45
C PHE A 130 -15.63 -22.29 6.22
N PHE A 131 -15.84 -20.98 6.20
CA PHE A 131 -15.08 -20.04 5.39
C PHE A 131 -14.36 -19.08 6.32
N SER A 132 -13.09 -18.79 6.05
CA SER A 132 -12.31 -17.85 6.86
C SER A 132 -11.28 -17.12 6.03
N PHE A 133 -10.86 -15.96 6.50
CA PHE A 133 -9.77 -15.21 5.90
C PHE A 133 -8.92 -14.50 6.95
N SER A 134 -7.67 -14.21 6.60
CA SER A 134 -6.71 -13.47 7.42
C SER A 134 -5.70 -12.72 6.55
N ASP A 135 -5.14 -11.63 7.04
CA ASP A 135 -3.91 -11.02 6.51
C ASP A 135 -2.62 -11.78 6.90
N GLU A 136 -2.73 -12.93 7.57
CA GLU A 136 -1.63 -13.79 7.98
C GLU A 136 -1.78 -15.18 7.37
N LYS A 137 -0.65 -15.88 7.27
CA LYS A 137 -0.62 -17.23 6.72
C LYS A 137 -1.46 -18.16 7.58
N MET A 138 -2.34 -18.93 6.94
CA MET A 138 -3.18 -19.94 7.59
C MET A 138 -2.70 -21.33 7.16
N GLU A 139 -2.80 -22.31 8.06
CA GLU A 139 -2.31 -23.69 7.82
C GLU A 139 -2.91 -24.32 6.56
N GLU A 140 -4.24 -24.19 6.39
CA GLU A 140 -4.99 -24.64 5.20
C GLU A 140 -5.45 -23.46 4.32
N GLY A 141 -4.72 -22.34 4.36
CA GLY A 141 -5.07 -21.12 3.63
C GLY A 141 -4.43 -21.02 2.26
N LYS A 142 -5.17 -20.46 1.31
CA LYS A 142 -4.66 -20.01 0.01
C LYS A 142 -4.45 -18.51 0.04
N GLU A 143 -3.29 -18.04 -0.39
CA GLU A 143 -3.05 -16.62 -0.61
C GLU A 143 -3.90 -16.16 -1.80
N LEU A 144 -4.69 -15.09 -1.62
CA LEU A 144 -5.41 -14.49 -2.71
C LEU A 144 -4.40 -13.84 -3.66
N SER A 145 -4.48 -14.19 -4.94
CA SER A 145 -3.63 -13.59 -5.96
C SER A 145 -3.77 -12.07 -6.02
N THR A 146 -2.70 -11.38 -6.44
CA THR A 146 -2.73 -9.94 -6.70
C THR A 146 -3.78 -9.58 -7.74
N GLY A 147 -4.47 -8.45 -7.54
CA GLY A 147 -5.55 -7.97 -8.40
C GLY A 147 -6.80 -8.84 -8.47
N ALA A 148 -6.88 -9.92 -7.68
CA ALA A 148 -8.01 -10.84 -7.71
C ALA A 148 -9.15 -10.38 -6.80
N LEU A 149 -10.37 -10.71 -7.22
CA LEU A 149 -11.60 -10.51 -6.47
C LEU A 149 -12.20 -11.89 -6.18
N LEU A 150 -12.35 -12.22 -4.90
CA LEU A 150 -13.01 -13.43 -4.43
C LEU A 150 -14.38 -13.05 -3.86
N GLU A 151 -15.43 -13.64 -4.39
CA GLU A 151 -16.80 -13.47 -3.89
C GLU A 151 -17.22 -14.73 -3.13
N PHE A 152 -17.70 -14.55 -1.91
CA PHE A 152 -18.33 -15.59 -1.11
C PHE A 152 -19.80 -15.22 -0.82
N ASP A 153 -20.70 -16.12 -1.22
CA ASP A 153 -22.13 -16.02 -0.97
C ASP A 153 -22.47 -16.61 0.40
N LEU A 154 -22.79 -15.75 1.36
CA LEU A 154 -23.13 -16.12 2.73
C LEU A 154 -24.45 -16.92 2.78
N LYS A 155 -25.34 -16.80 1.79
CA LYS A 155 -26.59 -17.57 1.79
C LYS A 155 -26.35 -18.97 1.25
N ASN A 156 -25.66 -19.08 0.10
CA ASN A 156 -25.54 -20.31 -0.67
C ASN A 156 -24.22 -21.07 -0.41
N ASN A 157 -23.30 -20.53 0.40
CA ASN A 157 -21.95 -21.07 0.63
C ASN A 157 -21.12 -21.23 -0.65
N ASN A 158 -21.43 -20.45 -1.69
CA ASN A 158 -20.73 -20.52 -2.98
C ASN A 158 -19.54 -19.56 -2.98
N LEU A 159 -18.43 -20.00 -3.59
CA LEU A 159 -17.20 -19.23 -3.72
C LEU A 159 -16.86 -19.07 -5.20
N VAL A 160 -16.71 -17.83 -5.65
CA VAL A 160 -16.36 -17.48 -7.03
C VAL A 160 -15.10 -16.63 -7.02
N LEU A 161 -14.09 -17.06 -7.77
CA LEU A 161 -12.91 -16.25 -8.04
C LEU A 161 -13.11 -15.56 -9.39
N HIS A 162 -13.17 -14.23 -9.35
CA HIS A 162 -13.29 -13.40 -10.55
C HIS A 162 -11.91 -13.13 -11.16
N ASP A 163 -11.91 -12.79 -12.45
CA ASP A 163 -10.68 -12.50 -13.19
C ASP A 163 -9.88 -11.36 -12.55
N LYS A 164 -8.56 -11.47 -12.66
CA LYS A 164 -7.64 -10.47 -12.13
C LYS A 164 -7.77 -9.18 -12.92
N SER A 165 -7.84 -8.07 -12.19
CA SER A 165 -7.62 -6.77 -12.79
C SER A 165 -6.22 -6.69 -13.40
N SER A 166 -6.09 -6.03 -14.54
CA SER A 166 -4.82 -5.80 -15.21
C SER A 166 -4.59 -4.31 -15.44
N ILE A 167 -3.32 -3.90 -15.46
CA ILE A 167 -2.96 -2.55 -15.90
C ILE A 167 -3.29 -2.45 -17.40
N PRO A 168 -4.11 -1.48 -17.83
CA PRO A 168 -4.43 -1.33 -19.25
C PRO A 168 -3.15 -1.04 -20.04
N LYS A 169 -2.95 -1.76 -21.14
CA LYS A 169 -1.87 -1.47 -22.08
C LYS A 169 -2.15 -0.13 -22.76
N LYS A 170 -1.12 0.71 -22.85
CA LYS A 170 -1.16 2.00 -23.53
C LYS A 170 0.00 2.10 -24.51
N GLU A 171 -0.10 3.07 -25.42
CA GLU A 171 0.96 3.39 -26.36
C GLU A 171 2.24 3.83 -25.63
N PHE A 172 3.37 3.45 -26.21
CA PHE A 172 4.69 3.92 -25.78
C PHE A 172 4.78 5.44 -25.88
N PHE A 173 5.64 6.05 -25.08
CA PHE A 173 5.94 7.48 -25.19
C PHE A 173 6.52 7.82 -26.56
N LYS A 174 6.18 9.01 -27.09
CA LYS A 174 6.60 9.46 -28.42
C LYS A 174 8.07 9.92 -28.41
N SER A 175 8.55 10.41 -27.28
CA SER A 175 9.95 10.83 -27.10
C SER A 175 10.48 10.50 -25.71
N TYR A 176 11.80 10.61 -25.55
CA TYR A 176 12.46 10.42 -24.27
C TYR A 176 12.09 11.55 -23.29
N GLU A 177 11.96 12.77 -23.79
CA GLU A 177 11.58 13.96 -23.01
C GLU A 177 10.16 13.82 -22.45
N GLU A 178 9.20 13.38 -23.27
CA GLU A 178 7.82 13.12 -22.82
C GLU A 178 7.80 12.08 -21.69
N MET A 179 8.58 11.01 -21.83
CA MET A 179 8.70 9.99 -20.80
C MET A 179 9.27 10.55 -19.50
N ILE A 180 10.39 11.30 -19.55
CA ILE A 180 11.00 11.90 -18.36
C ILE A 180 9.98 12.80 -17.65
N GLU A 181 9.28 13.65 -18.40
CA GLU A 181 8.28 14.57 -17.84
C GLU A 181 7.15 13.81 -17.14
N VAL A 182 6.56 12.83 -17.82
CA VAL A 182 5.45 12.04 -17.26
C VAL A 182 5.91 11.24 -16.05
N PHE A 183 7.06 10.58 -16.13
CA PHE A 183 7.55 9.76 -15.02
C PHE A 183 7.93 10.61 -13.80
N ALA A 184 8.61 11.75 -14.00
CA ALA A 184 8.93 12.68 -12.92
C ALA A 184 7.66 13.21 -12.25
N LYS A 185 6.64 13.57 -13.04
CA LYS A 185 5.33 14.01 -12.52
C LYS A 185 4.64 12.92 -11.71
N GLU A 186 4.58 11.68 -12.23
CA GLU A 186 3.94 10.57 -11.53
C GLU A 186 4.71 10.13 -10.28
N LEU A 187 6.04 10.24 -10.30
CA LEU A 187 6.88 9.95 -9.13
C LEU A 187 6.66 11.00 -8.03
N PHE A 188 6.65 12.29 -8.39
CA PHE A 188 6.30 13.37 -7.47
C PHE A 188 4.90 13.19 -6.89
N ARG A 189 3.90 12.89 -7.74
CA ARG A 189 2.53 12.61 -7.32
C ARG A 189 2.48 11.42 -6.36
N SER A 190 3.14 10.31 -6.69
CA SER A 190 3.15 9.10 -5.88
C SER A 190 3.73 9.32 -4.48
N ILE A 191 4.84 10.06 -4.38
CA ILE A 191 5.48 10.39 -3.10
C ILE A 191 4.62 11.38 -2.32
N SER A 192 4.17 12.46 -2.96
CA SER A 192 3.38 13.52 -2.29
C SER A 192 2.12 12.97 -1.62
N ILE A 193 1.32 12.14 -2.32
CA ILE A 193 0.10 11.56 -1.72
C ILE A 193 0.40 10.59 -0.57
N ARG A 194 1.55 9.90 -0.60
CA ARG A 194 1.98 8.96 0.44
C ARG A 194 2.59 9.64 1.66
N VAL A 195 2.95 10.92 1.58
CA VAL A 195 3.42 11.70 2.74
C VAL A 195 2.43 12.77 3.18
N TYR A 196 1.33 12.94 2.43
CA TYR A 196 0.31 13.92 2.73
C TYR A 196 -0.31 13.69 4.11
N ASN A 197 -0.43 14.77 4.89
CA ASN A 197 -1.02 14.80 6.22
C ASN A 197 -0.40 13.80 7.22
N LEU A 198 0.84 13.37 6.98
CA LEU A 198 1.61 12.66 7.98
C LEU A 198 2.26 13.64 8.96
N GLY A 199 2.38 13.20 10.22
CA GLY A 199 3.29 13.82 11.19
C GLY A 199 4.74 13.52 10.83
N SER A 200 5.54 13.11 11.81
CA SER A 200 6.87 12.56 11.51
C SER A 200 6.74 11.11 11.01
N PHE A 201 7.53 10.73 10.01
CA PHE A 201 7.60 9.38 9.47
C PHE A 201 9.04 8.96 9.20
N GLY A 202 9.27 7.66 9.02
CA GLY A 202 10.57 7.11 8.68
C GLY A 202 10.81 7.05 7.17
N ILE A 203 12.03 7.29 6.73
CA ILE A 203 12.50 6.93 5.39
C ILE A 203 13.62 5.90 5.56
N MET A 204 13.47 4.72 4.97
CA MET A 204 14.54 3.72 4.97
C MET A 204 15.70 4.23 4.12
N ASN A 205 16.84 4.51 4.75
CA ASN A 205 17.97 5.09 4.06
C ASN A 205 18.97 4.02 3.59
N LYS A 206 18.88 3.63 2.31
CA LYS A 206 19.84 2.69 1.68
C LYS A 206 20.99 3.40 0.94
N GLY A 207 20.95 4.72 0.82
CA GLY A 207 21.96 5.51 0.07
C GLY A 207 21.93 5.38 -1.46
N ASN A 208 20.98 4.62 -2.01
CA ASN A 208 20.77 4.46 -3.45
C ASN A 208 20.03 5.66 -4.08
N THR A 209 19.88 5.65 -5.40
CA THR A 209 19.26 6.74 -6.17
C THR A 209 17.78 6.91 -5.80
N GLU A 210 17.08 5.81 -5.61
CA GLU A 210 15.67 5.73 -5.25
C GLU A 210 15.38 6.46 -3.93
N THR A 211 16.14 6.10 -2.89
CA THR A 211 16.07 6.72 -1.57
C THR A 211 16.41 8.21 -1.65
N LYS A 212 17.44 8.59 -2.42
CA LYS A 212 17.82 10.00 -2.59
C LYS A 212 16.71 10.83 -3.21
N ILE A 213 15.97 10.28 -4.18
CA ILE A 213 14.79 10.94 -4.76
C ILE A 213 13.69 11.13 -3.70
N ILE A 214 13.37 10.08 -2.93
CA ILE A 214 12.37 10.19 -1.85
C ILE A 214 12.78 11.30 -0.87
N ILE A 215 14.03 11.29 -0.38
CA ILE A 215 14.55 12.29 0.57
C ILE A 215 14.44 13.69 -0.01
N LYS A 216 14.89 13.89 -1.25
CA LYS A 216 14.87 15.21 -1.91
C LYS A 216 13.43 15.74 -2.01
N LEU A 217 12.51 14.92 -2.52
CA LEU A 217 11.12 15.32 -2.69
C LEU A 217 10.41 15.55 -1.34
N CYS A 218 10.64 14.72 -0.34
CA CYS A 218 10.12 14.94 1.01
C CYS A 218 10.66 16.23 1.64
N THR A 219 11.93 16.58 1.36
CA THR A 219 12.55 17.84 1.79
C THR A 219 11.92 19.04 1.10
N ASP A 220 11.73 18.98 -0.22
CA ASP A 220 11.10 20.04 -1.01
C ASP A 220 9.63 20.27 -0.59
N LEU A 221 8.93 19.20 -0.23
CA LEU A 221 7.57 19.23 0.34
C LEU A 221 7.54 19.72 1.80
N LYS A 222 8.69 20.02 2.41
CA LYS A 222 8.83 20.48 3.81
C LYS A 222 8.16 19.55 4.82
N THR A 223 8.27 18.24 4.57
CA THR A 223 7.74 17.21 5.47
C THR A 223 8.73 16.92 6.61
N SER A 224 8.22 16.40 7.74
CA SER A 224 9.07 15.96 8.86
C SER A 224 9.33 14.46 8.74
N PHE A 225 10.60 14.07 8.68
CA PHE A 225 10.96 12.66 8.61
C PHE A 225 12.27 12.35 9.33
N VAL A 226 12.45 11.08 9.69
CA VAL A 226 13.67 10.52 10.28
C VAL A 226 14.31 9.56 9.29
N LEU A 227 15.62 9.69 9.07
CA LEU A 227 16.38 8.75 8.26
C LEU A 227 16.70 7.48 9.08
N LEU A 228 16.14 6.36 8.64
CA LEU A 228 16.31 5.06 9.25
C LEU A 228 17.46 4.34 8.55
N ASN A 229 18.66 4.49 9.11
CA ASN A 229 19.85 3.78 8.63
C ASN A 229 19.79 2.33 9.14
N PRO A 230 19.85 1.32 8.26
CA PRO A 230 19.73 -0.09 8.63
C PRO A 230 21.00 -0.68 9.27
N SER A 231 21.73 0.11 10.05
CA SER A 231 22.96 -0.31 10.71
C SER A 231 22.67 -1.20 11.91
N TYR A 232 23.41 -2.29 12.06
CA TYR A 232 23.34 -3.18 13.21
C TYR A 232 24.72 -3.74 13.56
N SER A 233 24.89 -4.21 14.80
CA SER A 233 26.12 -4.87 15.23
C SER A 233 26.15 -6.33 14.79
N LYS A 234 27.34 -6.91 14.64
CA LYS A 234 27.49 -8.35 14.35
C LYS A 234 26.84 -9.23 15.44
N GLU A 235 26.71 -8.70 16.65
CA GLU A 235 26.11 -9.39 17.80
C GLU A 235 24.58 -9.47 17.71
N SER A 236 23.90 -8.43 17.19
CA SER A 236 22.43 -8.42 17.07
C SER A 236 21.91 -9.09 15.79
N ALA A 237 22.77 -9.30 14.79
CA ALA A 237 22.40 -9.88 13.50
C ALA A 237 21.78 -11.30 13.59
N PRO A 238 22.29 -12.24 14.41
CA PRO A 238 21.73 -13.60 14.50
C PRO A 238 20.31 -13.63 15.05
N GLU A 239 20.00 -12.79 16.05
CA GLU A 239 18.67 -12.70 16.63
C GLU A 239 17.66 -12.10 15.64
N ALA A 240 18.04 -11.02 14.97
CA ALA A 240 17.23 -10.41 13.93
C ALA A 240 16.97 -11.40 12.76
N LEU A 241 17.99 -12.16 12.34
CA LEU A 241 17.84 -13.19 11.30
C LEU A 241 16.86 -14.28 11.74
N LYS A 242 16.94 -14.74 13.00
CA LYS A 242 15.98 -15.70 13.56
C LYS A 242 14.55 -15.15 13.50
N LYS A 243 14.35 -13.88 13.89
CA LYS A 243 13.03 -13.25 13.88
C LYS A 243 12.50 -13.04 12.46
N VAL A 244 13.35 -12.61 11.52
CA VAL A 244 12.98 -12.50 10.09
C VAL A 244 12.56 -13.85 9.53
N LYS A 245 13.30 -14.92 9.84
CA LYS A 245 12.95 -16.28 9.39
C LYS A 245 11.62 -16.76 9.96
N GLU A 246 11.34 -16.46 11.24
CA GLU A 246 10.07 -16.76 11.88
C GLU A 246 8.90 -16.03 11.19
N LEU A 247 9.06 -14.73 10.91
CA LEU A 247 8.00 -13.89 10.34
C LEU A 247 7.76 -14.13 8.85
N THR A 248 8.80 -14.49 8.09
CA THR A 248 8.75 -14.48 6.61
C THR A 248 9.08 -15.83 5.98
N GLY A 249 9.68 -16.76 6.72
CA GLY A 249 10.28 -17.98 6.17
C GLY A 249 11.55 -17.73 5.33
N SER A 250 12.00 -16.48 5.20
CA SER A 250 13.15 -16.09 4.39
C SER A 250 14.40 -15.86 5.25
N ASN A 251 15.58 -16.08 4.67
CA ASN A 251 16.88 -15.73 5.24
C ASN A 251 17.53 -14.54 4.52
N ASN A 252 16.75 -13.72 3.81
CA ASN A 252 17.29 -12.60 3.04
C ASN A 252 17.86 -11.51 3.96
N PHE A 253 19.12 -11.15 3.72
CA PHE A 253 19.85 -10.14 4.47
C PHE A 253 19.25 -8.72 4.37
N ASP A 254 18.58 -8.38 3.26
CA ASP A 254 17.87 -7.11 3.11
C ASP A 254 16.68 -7.00 4.06
N LEU A 255 16.04 -8.14 4.37
CA LEU A 255 14.95 -8.19 5.35
C LEU A 255 15.48 -7.98 6.78
N VAL A 256 16.71 -8.41 7.07
CA VAL A 256 17.37 -8.13 8.36
C VAL A 256 17.66 -6.64 8.51
N GLN A 257 18.22 -6.01 7.47
CA GLN A 257 18.40 -4.56 7.41
C GLN A 257 17.08 -3.81 7.64
N PHE A 258 16.02 -4.26 6.99
CA PHE A 258 14.70 -3.69 7.15
C PHE A 258 14.11 -3.89 8.55
N TYR A 259 14.32 -5.05 9.17
CA TYR A 259 13.92 -5.32 10.56
C TYR A 259 14.50 -4.28 11.52
N PHE A 260 15.79 -3.96 11.39
CA PHE A 260 16.41 -2.90 12.21
C PHE A 260 15.87 -1.51 11.92
N ALA A 261 15.52 -1.20 10.66
CA ALA A 261 14.85 0.05 10.33
C ALA A 261 13.48 0.16 11.01
N CYS A 262 12.69 -0.92 11.03
CA CYS A 262 11.42 -0.97 11.77
C CYS A 262 11.60 -0.86 13.28
N MET A 263 12.61 -1.54 13.85
CA MET A 263 12.93 -1.44 15.27
C MET A 263 13.24 0.01 15.67
N LYS A 264 14.14 0.67 14.94
CA LYS A 264 14.47 2.08 15.16
C LYS A 264 13.26 3.00 14.98
N ALA A 265 12.44 2.77 13.95
CA ALA A 265 11.23 3.55 13.75
C ALA A 265 10.27 3.44 14.93
N ASN A 266 10.14 2.24 15.50
CA ASN A 266 9.32 2.02 16.69
C ASN A 266 9.89 2.70 17.94
N GLU A 267 11.22 2.69 18.13
CA GLU A 267 11.91 3.44 19.20
C GLU A 267 11.68 4.95 19.09
N GLU A 268 11.69 5.49 17.87
CA GLU A 268 11.41 6.90 17.54
C GLU A 268 9.90 7.23 17.58
N GLY A 269 9.03 6.27 17.90
CA GLY A 269 7.59 6.44 17.96
C GLY A 269 6.90 6.62 16.60
N LEU A 270 7.58 6.34 15.50
CA LEU A 270 7.07 6.48 14.13
C LEU A 270 6.09 5.35 13.81
N LYS A 271 5.03 5.69 13.08
CA LYS A 271 3.98 4.72 12.65
C LYS A 271 3.97 4.44 11.16
N VAL A 272 4.75 5.19 10.39
CA VAL A 272 4.82 5.06 8.93
C VAL A 272 6.28 5.02 8.51
N ILE A 273 6.62 4.09 7.62
CA ILE A 273 7.88 4.10 6.88
C ILE A 273 7.56 4.22 5.39
N ILE A 274 8.20 5.18 4.72
CA ILE A 274 8.24 5.27 3.26
C ILE A 274 9.45 4.46 2.79
N CYS A 275 9.20 3.48 1.92
CA CYS A 275 10.23 2.57 1.44
C CYS A 275 10.43 2.68 -0.07
N ASP A 276 11.66 2.49 -0.52
CA ASP A 276 12.04 2.49 -1.95
C ASP A 276 11.73 1.16 -2.66
N LEU A 277 11.14 0.19 -1.94
CA LEU A 277 10.73 -1.09 -2.50
C LEU A 277 9.75 -0.89 -3.66
N GLY A 278 9.90 -1.75 -4.66
CA GLY A 278 9.18 -1.66 -5.93
C GLY A 278 9.95 -0.90 -7.01
N ALA A 279 10.95 -0.08 -6.67
CA ALA A 279 11.78 0.56 -7.68
C ALA A 279 12.55 -0.48 -8.51
N SER A 280 13.10 -1.50 -7.86
CA SER A 280 13.69 -2.65 -8.55
C SER A 280 12.66 -3.49 -9.30
N LEU A 281 11.40 -3.56 -8.85
CA LEU A 281 10.32 -4.25 -9.59
C LEU A 281 9.94 -3.50 -10.87
N LEU A 282 10.00 -2.17 -10.86
CA LEU A 282 9.86 -1.36 -12.05
C LEU A 282 11.01 -1.56 -13.05
N LEU A 283 12.19 -1.97 -12.56
CA LEU A 283 13.43 -1.95 -13.34
C LEU A 283 13.93 -3.35 -13.74
N HIS A 284 14.10 -4.30 -12.81
CA HIS A 284 14.76 -5.59 -13.09
C HIS A 284 14.35 -6.82 -12.22
N ASP A 285 13.93 -6.71 -10.95
CA ASP A 285 13.80 -7.87 -10.04
C ASP A 285 12.43 -8.02 -9.33
N ALA A 286 11.99 -9.27 -9.16
CA ALA A 286 10.78 -9.64 -8.43
C ALA A 286 11.01 -9.59 -6.91
N VAL A 287 10.78 -8.44 -6.28
CA VAL A 287 10.71 -8.33 -4.82
C VAL A 287 9.30 -8.69 -4.35
N ASN A 288 9.18 -9.60 -3.38
CA ASN A 288 7.90 -9.91 -2.74
C ASN A 288 7.63 -8.92 -1.57
N PRO A 289 6.70 -7.96 -1.71
CA PRO A 289 6.44 -6.96 -0.67
C PRO A 289 5.84 -7.57 0.61
N VAL A 290 5.31 -8.80 0.55
CA VAL A 290 4.68 -9.48 1.68
C VAL A 290 5.67 -9.75 2.83
N HIS A 291 6.94 -10.04 2.53
CA HIS A 291 7.94 -10.24 3.58
C HIS A 291 8.18 -8.95 4.39
N TYR A 292 8.23 -7.81 3.71
CA TYR A 292 8.36 -6.51 4.34
C TYR A 292 7.12 -6.14 5.15
N TYR A 293 5.93 -6.46 4.62
CA TYR A 293 4.67 -6.31 5.35
C TYR A 293 4.69 -7.02 6.70
N TYR A 294 5.10 -8.30 6.77
CA TYR A 294 5.12 -9.04 8.05
C TYR A 294 6.10 -8.46 9.08
N ILE A 295 7.27 -8.02 8.63
CA ILE A 295 8.25 -7.38 9.50
C ILE A 295 7.68 -6.06 10.04
N ALA A 296 7.11 -5.21 9.19
CA ALA A 296 6.56 -3.94 9.66
C ALA A 296 5.32 -4.12 10.55
N LYS A 297 4.47 -5.10 10.25
CA LYS A 297 3.32 -5.47 11.09
C LYS A 297 3.75 -5.89 12.50
N HIS A 298 4.85 -6.63 12.63
CA HIS A 298 5.42 -7.00 13.93
C HIS A 298 5.70 -5.78 14.83
N PHE A 299 6.09 -4.65 14.23
CA PHE A 299 6.37 -3.39 14.93
C PHE A 299 5.18 -2.40 14.91
N ASN A 300 4.00 -2.81 14.42
CA ASN A 300 2.84 -1.94 14.20
C ASN A 300 3.18 -0.69 13.36
N ILE A 301 3.93 -0.90 12.27
CA ILE A 301 4.34 0.12 11.30
C ILE A 301 3.60 -0.08 9.99
N ASN A 302 3.02 0.99 9.47
CA ASN A 302 2.42 1.04 8.14
C ASN A 302 3.51 1.34 7.09
N LEU A 303 3.60 0.50 6.06
CA LEU A 303 4.52 0.71 4.94
C LEU A 303 3.83 1.36 3.77
N ARG A 304 4.50 2.34 3.17
CA ARG A 304 4.05 2.98 1.95
C ARG A 304 5.11 2.81 0.87
N TYR A 305 4.66 2.44 -0.32
CA TYR A 305 5.52 2.04 -1.43
C TYR A 305 5.32 2.98 -2.64
N PRO A 306 6.00 4.14 -2.71
CA PRO A 306 5.81 5.06 -3.83
C PRO A 306 6.13 4.45 -5.20
N PHE A 307 7.04 3.49 -5.25
CA PHE A 307 7.41 2.84 -6.50
C PHE A 307 6.46 1.70 -6.93
N LEU A 308 5.54 1.28 -6.06
CA LEU A 308 4.46 0.34 -6.41
C LEU A 308 3.17 1.06 -6.84
N ASP A 309 3.23 2.38 -6.99
CA ASP A 309 2.10 3.18 -7.46
C ASP A 309 1.65 2.77 -8.86
N ILE A 310 0.34 2.55 -9.00
CA ILE A 310 -0.24 2.04 -10.24
C ILE A 310 0.01 2.92 -11.46
N LYS A 311 0.05 4.26 -11.29
CA LYS A 311 0.33 5.18 -12.40
C LYS A 311 1.80 5.22 -12.75
N LEU A 312 2.67 5.01 -11.77
CA LEU A 312 4.10 4.87 -12.02
C LEU A 312 4.41 3.56 -12.76
N ALA A 313 3.75 2.47 -12.37
CA ALA A 313 3.79 1.20 -13.10
C ALA A 313 3.23 1.34 -14.53
N GLU A 314 2.10 2.04 -14.70
CA GLU A 314 1.52 2.35 -16.01
C GLU A 314 2.49 3.15 -16.89
N ALA A 315 3.15 4.18 -16.32
CA ALA A 315 4.18 4.95 -17.03
C ALA A 315 5.36 4.05 -17.41
N MET A 316 5.85 3.20 -16.51
CA MET A 316 6.97 2.30 -16.78
C MET A 316 6.68 1.26 -17.88
N LEU A 317 5.43 0.82 -17.99
CA LEU A 317 5.00 -0.09 -19.06
C LEU A 317 4.97 0.58 -20.44
N ARG A 318 4.88 1.91 -20.49
CA ARG A 318 4.93 2.73 -21.71
C ARG A 318 6.37 3.16 -22.07
N THR A 319 7.35 2.75 -21.29
CA THR A 319 8.77 3.08 -21.49
C THR A 319 9.49 1.98 -22.26
N ASP A 320 10.19 2.36 -23.33
CA ASP A 320 11.11 1.47 -24.05
C ASP A 320 12.25 1.01 -23.11
N ALA A 321 12.56 -0.29 -23.14
CA ALA A 321 13.51 -0.95 -22.26
C ALA A 321 14.88 -0.25 -22.24
N LYS A 322 15.34 0.32 -23.37
CA LYS A 322 16.65 1.00 -23.45
C LYS A 322 16.78 2.22 -22.54
N TYR A 323 15.66 2.83 -22.15
CA TYR A 323 15.62 4.04 -21.33
C TYR A 323 15.42 3.75 -19.84
N LYS A 324 15.02 2.54 -19.45
CA LYS A 324 14.69 2.20 -18.06
C LYS A 324 15.91 2.30 -17.12
N LYS A 325 17.08 1.85 -17.58
CA LYS A 325 18.28 1.66 -16.76
C LYS A 325 18.79 2.95 -16.08
N ASN A 326 18.63 4.11 -16.72
CA ASN A 326 19.15 5.39 -16.23
C ASN A 326 18.04 6.38 -15.82
N LEU A 327 16.77 5.99 -15.94
CA LEU A 327 15.62 6.88 -15.77
C LEU A 327 15.64 7.61 -14.42
N LEU A 328 15.84 6.88 -13.32
CA LEU A 328 15.87 7.48 -11.98
C LEU A 328 17.08 8.39 -11.76
N ALA A 329 18.24 8.05 -12.32
CA ALA A 329 19.43 8.89 -12.23
C ALA A 329 19.21 10.24 -12.93
N VAL A 330 18.64 10.20 -14.14
CA VAL A 330 18.30 11.39 -14.92
C VAL A 330 17.28 12.25 -14.19
N ILE A 331 16.24 11.64 -13.61
CA ILE A 331 15.26 12.38 -12.79
C ILE A 331 15.91 13.02 -11.57
N LEU A 332 16.78 12.29 -10.86
CA LEU A 332 17.48 12.84 -9.71
C LEU A 332 18.36 14.04 -10.09
N GLU A 333 19.00 14.03 -11.25
CA GLU A 333 19.75 15.18 -11.75
C GLU A 333 18.87 16.39 -12.05
N HIS A 334 17.65 16.19 -12.56
CA HIS A 334 16.70 17.28 -12.80
C HIS A 334 16.07 17.84 -11.52
N LEU A 335 16.14 17.08 -10.41
CA LEU A 335 15.64 17.50 -9.10
C LEU A 335 16.69 18.24 -8.26
N LYS A 336 17.99 18.13 -8.60
CA LYS A 336 19.08 18.90 -7.98
C LYS A 336 19.02 20.35 -8.43
#